data_AF-A0A3D5JBA5-F1
#
_entry.id   AF-A0A3D5JBA5-F1
#
_cell.length_a   1.000
_cell.length_b   1.000
_cell.length_c   1.000
_cell.angle_alpha   90.00
_cell.angle_beta   90.00
_cell.angle_gamma   90.00
#
_symmetry.space_group_name_H-M   'P 1'
#
loop_
_entity.id
_entity.type
_entity.pdbx_description
1 polymer ?
#
loop_
_entity_poly.entity_id
_entity_poly.type
_entity_poly.pdbx_seq_one_letter_code
_entity_poly.pdbx_strand_id
1 'polypeptide(L)'
;MSAKQALNWELVNRVGLPEKFTAETPSWASRLAEHSNHAFTTVKQLLNESRNSQLETQLEHERQGRVRTIENFDDQEGLSASLQKRSPSFA
;
A
#
# COMPACT_ATOMS: atom_id res chain seq x y z
N MET A 1 18.40 21.54 1.43
CA MET A 1 17.46 20.70 2.23
C MET A 1 18.20 19.45 2.68
N SER A 2 18.19 19.11 3.97
CA SER A 2 18.78 17.86 4.48
C SER A 2 17.79 16.69 4.42
N ALA A 3 18.30 15.45 4.45
CA ALA A 3 17.43 14.25 4.48
C ALA A 3 16.49 14.25 5.70
N LYS A 4 16.99 14.67 6.88
CA LYS A 4 16.18 14.81 8.10
C LYS A 4 15.07 15.86 7.95
N GLN A 5 15.36 16.98 7.28
CA GLN A 5 14.34 17.99 6.97
C GLN A 5 13.28 17.44 6.02
N ALA A 6 13.67 16.70 4.98
CA ALA A 6 12.73 16.07 4.05
C ALA A 6 11.78 15.09 4.75
N LEU A 7 12.30 14.30 5.70
CA LEU A 7 11.48 13.40 6.54
C LEU A 7 10.51 14.17 7.42
N ASN A 8 10.97 15.25 8.07
CA ASN A 8 10.12 16.09 8.91
C ASN A 8 9.00 16.80 8.13
N TRP A 9 9.20 17.03 6.83
CA TRP A 9 8.18 17.58 5.93
C TRP A 9 7.35 16.50 5.23
N GLU A 10 7.52 15.23 5.58
CA GLU A 10 6.83 14.08 4.99
C GLU A 10 7.04 13.92 3.47
N LEU A 11 8.12 14.51 2.93
CA LEU A 11 8.51 14.34 1.53
C LEU A 11 9.13 12.96 1.26
N VAL A 12 9.69 12.34 2.30
CA VAL A 12 10.23 10.98 2.27
C VAL A 12 9.72 10.21 3.47
N ASN A 13 9.49 8.90 3.31
CA ASN A 13 9.00 8.05 4.40
C ASN A 13 10.07 7.65 5.41
N ARG A 14 11.36 7.64 5.00
CA ARG A 14 12.49 7.17 5.82
C ARG A 14 13.80 7.83 5.44
N VAL A 15 14.72 7.88 6.40
CA VAL A 15 16.12 8.29 6.22
C VAL A 15 17.01 7.26 6.91
N GLY A 16 18.05 6.81 6.22
CA GLY A 16 18.99 5.80 6.71
C GLY A 16 20.45 6.24 6.53
N LEU A 17 21.37 5.37 6.95
CA LEU A 17 22.80 5.56 6.73
C LEU A 17 23.14 5.26 5.25
N PRO A 18 24.00 6.06 4.58
CA PRO A 18 24.38 5.84 3.19
C PRO A 18 24.89 4.43 2.92
N GLU A 19 25.66 3.85 3.84
CA GLU A 19 26.28 2.53 3.70
C GLU A 19 25.25 1.39 3.71
N LYS A 20 24.05 1.63 4.26
CA LYS A 20 22.96 0.66 4.30
C LYS A 20 22.00 0.78 3.13
N PHE A 21 22.06 1.87 2.37
CA PHE A 21 21.09 2.20 1.32
C PHE A 21 20.91 1.07 0.30
N THR A 22 22.03 0.50 -0.17
CA THR A 22 22.04 -0.59 -1.16
C THR A 22 21.42 -1.88 -0.64
N ALA A 23 21.48 -2.14 0.68
CA ALA A 23 20.88 -3.33 1.28
C ALA A 23 19.41 -3.10 1.68
N GLU A 24 19.07 -1.92 2.20
CA GLU A 24 17.73 -1.61 2.70
C GLU A 24 16.71 -1.39 1.59
N THR A 25 17.11 -0.77 0.48
CA THR A 25 16.20 -0.49 -0.66
C THR A 25 15.54 -1.75 -1.23
N PRO A 26 16.28 -2.81 -1.64
CA PRO A 26 15.66 -4.02 -2.14
C PRO A 26 14.87 -4.76 -1.06
N SER A 27 15.33 -4.72 0.21
CA SER A 27 14.57 -5.31 1.32
C SER A 27 13.18 -4.65 1.47
N TRP A 28 13.09 -3.34 1.32
CA TRP A 28 11.81 -2.63 1.31
C TRP A 28 10.94 -2.97 0.11
N ALA A 29 11.55 -3.07 -1.09
CA ALA A 29 10.83 -3.47 -2.28
C ALA A 29 10.25 -4.88 -2.14
N SER A 30 11.01 -5.84 -1.60
CA SER A 30 10.54 -7.19 -1.33
C SER A 30 9.36 -7.21 -0.36
N ARG A 31 9.42 -6.46 0.74
CA ARG A 31 8.30 -6.34 1.69
C ARG A 31 7.04 -5.78 1.03
N LEU A 32 7.18 -4.82 0.13
CA LEU A 32 6.03 -4.29 -0.60
C LEU A 32 5.46 -5.31 -1.59
N ALA A 33 6.32 -6.13 -2.21
CA ALA A 33 5.93 -7.19 -3.13
C ALA A 33 5.27 -8.40 -2.43
N GLU A 34 5.40 -8.51 -1.09
CA GLU A 34 4.69 -9.52 -0.28
C GLU A 34 3.20 -9.19 -0.08
N HIS A 35 2.71 -8.06 -0.59
CA HIS A 35 1.31 -7.65 -0.48
C HIS A 35 0.57 -7.79 -1.81
N SER A 36 -0.76 -7.84 -1.74
CA SER A 36 -1.61 -7.86 -2.93
C SER A 36 -1.35 -6.64 -3.83
N ASN A 37 -0.87 -6.92 -5.04
CA ASN A 37 -0.67 -5.89 -6.05
C ASN A 37 -2.01 -5.25 -6.45
N HIS A 38 -3.08 -6.05 -6.50
CA HIS A 38 -4.42 -5.57 -6.82
C HIS A 38 -4.96 -4.60 -5.77
N ALA A 39 -4.83 -4.94 -4.48
CA ALA A 39 -5.23 -4.06 -3.38
C ALA A 39 -4.41 -2.76 -3.38
N PHE A 40 -3.09 -2.86 -3.53
CA PHE A 40 -2.21 -1.67 -3.58
C PHE A 40 -2.51 -0.77 -4.77
N THR A 41 -2.78 -1.34 -5.94
CA THR A 41 -3.17 -0.58 -7.13
C THR A 41 -4.46 0.18 -6.89
N THR A 42 -5.47 -0.49 -6.32
CA THR A 42 -6.78 0.11 -6.03
C THR A 42 -6.66 1.24 -5.01
N VAL A 43 -5.96 1.00 -3.89
CA VAL A 43 -5.76 2.02 -2.84
C VAL A 43 -4.98 3.21 -3.38
N LYS A 44 -3.94 2.97 -4.19
CA LYS A 44 -3.15 4.06 -4.79
C LYS A 44 -3.97 4.92 -5.74
N GLN A 45 -4.86 4.34 -6.53
CA GLN A 45 -5.80 5.07 -7.39
C GLN A 45 -6.74 5.94 -6.56
N LEU A 46 -7.40 5.35 -5.56
CA LEU A 46 -8.32 6.05 -4.66
C LEU A 46 -7.65 7.21 -3.91
N LEU A 47 -6.40 7.01 -3.45
CA LEU A 47 -5.63 8.06 -2.76
C LEU A 47 -5.27 9.22 -3.68
N ASN A 48 -4.96 8.95 -4.95
CA ASN A 48 -4.67 10.00 -5.92
C ASN A 48 -5.91 10.80 -6.30
N GLU A 49 -7.07 10.14 -6.36
CA GLU A 49 -8.36 10.77 -6.66
C GLU A 49 -8.88 11.64 -5.50
N SER A 50 -8.67 11.21 -4.25
CA SER A 50 -9.26 11.84 -3.06
C SER A 50 -8.97 13.33 -2.92
N ARG A 51 -7.83 13.80 -3.45
CA ARG A 51 -7.46 15.23 -3.44
C ARG A 51 -8.40 16.13 -4.24
N ASN A 52 -9.12 15.56 -5.21
CA ASN A 52 -9.99 16.28 -6.12
C ASN A 52 -11.48 15.87 -5.96
N SER A 53 -11.79 15.03 -4.99
CA SER A 53 -13.14 14.50 -4.76
C SER A 53 -13.76 15.11 -3.49
N GLN A 54 -15.07 15.33 -3.52
CA GLN A 54 -15.83 15.56 -2.29
C GLN A 54 -15.88 14.26 -1.46
N LEU A 55 -16.06 14.38 -0.15
CA LEU A 55 -16.02 13.25 0.77
C LEU A 55 -17.02 12.16 0.37
N GLU A 56 -18.26 12.53 0.08
CA GLU A 56 -19.33 11.59 -0.29
C GLU A 56 -19.01 10.85 -1.58
N THR A 57 -18.45 11.56 -2.57
CA THR A 57 -17.99 10.97 -3.83
C THR A 57 -16.85 9.99 -3.60
N GLN A 58 -15.88 10.37 -2.77
CA GLN A 58 -14.73 9.52 -2.46
C GLN A 58 -15.16 8.24 -1.72
N LEU A 59 -16.10 8.35 -0.76
CA LEU A 59 -16.65 7.18 -0.07
C LEU A 59 -17.35 6.22 -1.03
N GLU A 60 -18.08 6.73 -2.03
CA GLU A 60 -18.67 5.88 -3.06
C GLU A 60 -17.59 5.25 -3.97
N HIS A 61 -16.54 5.99 -4.35
CA HIS A 61 -15.42 5.43 -5.10
C HIS A 61 -14.72 4.31 -4.33
N GLU A 62 -14.48 4.50 -3.03
CA GLU A 62 -13.90 3.49 -2.15
C GLU A 62 -14.79 2.26 -2.03
N ARG A 63 -16.11 2.44 -1.87
CA ARG A 63 -17.08 1.35 -1.84
C ARG A 63 -17.03 0.53 -3.13
N GLN A 64 -17.04 1.20 -4.28
CA GLN A 64 -16.96 0.55 -5.59
C GLN A 64 -15.61 -0.14 -5.80
N GLY A 65 -14.51 0.49 -5.38
CA GLY A 65 -13.18 -0.10 -5.39
C GLY A 65 -13.13 -1.41 -4.61
N ARG A 66 -13.68 -1.42 -3.40
CA ARG A 66 -13.76 -2.61 -2.56
C ARG A 66 -14.64 -3.71 -3.15
N VAL A 67 -15.76 -3.36 -3.78
CA VAL A 67 -16.62 -4.34 -4.47
C VAL A 67 -15.88 -4.96 -5.66
N ARG A 68 -15.06 -4.20 -6.40
CA ARG A 68 -14.27 -4.74 -7.51
C ARG A 68 -13.17 -5.70 -7.05
N THR A 69 -12.63 -5.51 -5.85
CA THR A 69 -11.51 -6.32 -5.36
C THR A 69 -11.98 -7.60 -4.67
N ILE A 70 -13.18 -7.61 -4.07
CA ILE A 70 -13.59 -8.66 -3.13
C ILE A 70 -13.61 -10.08 -3.72
N GLU A 71 -13.87 -10.23 -5.02
CA GLU A 71 -13.86 -11.53 -5.72
C GLU A 71 -12.47 -11.93 -6.23
N ASN A 72 -11.48 -11.05 -6.11
CA ASN A 72 -10.10 -11.34 -6.50
C ASN A 72 -9.50 -12.41 -5.56
N PHE A 73 -8.64 -13.26 -6.13
CA PHE A 73 -7.91 -14.29 -5.41
C PHE A 73 -7.22 -13.74 -4.16
N ASP A 74 -6.54 -12.59 -4.26
CA ASP A 74 -5.80 -12.00 -3.15
C ASP A 74 -6.71 -11.60 -1.98
N ASP A 75 -7.90 -11.07 -2.27
CA ASP A 75 -8.85 -10.66 -1.23
C ASP A 75 -9.40 -11.89 -0.49
N GLN A 76 -9.70 -12.96 -1.23
CA GLN A 76 -10.15 -14.23 -0.65
C GLN A 76 -9.03 -14.90 0.16
N GLU A 77 -7.81 -14.88 -0.35
CA GLU A 77 -6.63 -15.42 0.32
C GLU A 77 -6.31 -14.64 1.60
N GLY A 78 -6.34 -13.30 1.54
CA GLY A 78 -6.15 -12.45 2.71
C GLY A 78 -7.16 -12.74 3.81
N LEU A 79 -8.44 -12.91 3.46
CA LEU A 79 -9.50 -13.28 4.40
C LEU A 79 -9.27 -14.68 4.98
N SER A 80 -9.00 -15.66 4.12
CA SER A 80 -8.74 -17.05 4.51
C SER A 80 -7.52 -17.17 5.43
N ALA A 81 -6.40 -16.55 5.07
CA ALA A 81 -5.17 -16.54 5.84
C ALA A 81 -5.36 -15.90 7.22
N SER A 82 -6.11 -14.78 7.29
CA SER A 82 -6.46 -14.13 8.55
C SER A 82 -7.31 -15.03 9.45
N LEU A 83 -8.35 -15.68 8.91
CA LEU A 83 -9.20 -16.61 9.65
C LEU A 83 -8.42 -17.83 10.17
N GLN A 84 -7.44 -18.28 9.39
CA GLN A 84 -6.58 -19.43 9.70
C GLN A 84 -5.32 -19.05 10.52
N LYS A 85 -5.11 -17.76 10.83
CA LYS A 85 -3.93 -17.24 11.56
C LYS A 85 -2.59 -17.63 10.91
N ARG A 86 -2.54 -17.61 9.58
CA ARG A 86 -1.32 -17.84 8.79
C ARG A 86 -0.99 -16.60 7.96
N SER A 87 0.24 -16.53 7.46
CA SER A 87 0.60 -15.52 6.48
C SER A 87 -0.14 -15.77 5.15
N PRO A 88 -0.65 -14.71 4.49
CA PRO A 88 -1.24 -14.84 3.16
C PRO A 88 -0.17 -15.04 2.09
N SER A 89 -0.55 -15.68 0.99
CA SER A 89 0.26 -15.85 -0.22
C SER A 89 -0.45 -15.17 -1.40
N PHE A 90 -0.15 -13.90 -1.63
CA PHE A 90 -0.71 -13.14 -2.74
C PHE A 90 -0.03 -13.48 -4.08
N ALA A 91 -0.77 -13.29 -5.18
CA ALA A 91 -0.35 -13.61 -6.55
C ALA A 91 0.37 -12.46 -7.27
#